data_AF-A0A480AZV0-F1
#
_entry.id   AF-A0A480AZV0-F1
#
_cell.length_a   1.000
_cell.length_b   1.000
_cell.length_c   1.000
_cell.angle_alpha   90.00
_cell.angle_beta   90.00
_cell.angle_gamma   90.00
#
_symmetry.space_group_name_H-M   'P 1'
#
loop_
_entity.id
_entity.type
_entity.pdbx_description
1 polymer ?
#
loop_
_entity_poly.entity_id
_entity_poly.type
_entity_poly.pdbx_seq_one_letter_code
_entity_poly.pdbx_strand_id
1 'polypeptide(L)' 'MLGINFIDGEDVIFDRPIRTNALPVNENVDYSSLQEGSEFFIMEGGNIVGEGIVKEIFQHKRYGSK' A
#
# COMPACT_ATOMS: atom_id res chain seq x y z
N MET A 1 6.60 1.46 -7.91
CA MET A 1 6.79 1.64 -6.45
C MET A 1 5.47 2.11 -5.86
N LEU A 2 5.04 1.48 -4.77
CA LEU A 2 3.85 1.89 -4.03
C LEU A 2 4.26 2.79 -2.87
N GLY A 3 3.47 3.82 -2.59
CA GLY A 3 3.55 4.62 -1.37
C GLY A 3 2.61 4.03 -0.33
N ILE A 4 3.05 3.98 0.93
CA ILE A 4 2.28 3.43 2.05
C ILE A 4 1.80 4.58 2.93
N ASN A 5 0.48 4.66 3.13
CA ASN A 5 -0.16 5.63 4.03
C ASN A 5 -0.86 4.87 5.17
N PHE A 6 -0.44 5.11 6.42
CA PHE A 6 -1.11 4.58 7.60
C PHE A 6 -2.48 5.24 7.78
N ILE A 7 -3.50 4.43 8.09
CA ILE A 7 -4.88 4.92 8.27
C ILE A 7 -5.11 5.42 9.69
N ASP A 8 -4.44 4.82 10.66
CA ASP A 8 -4.43 5.28 12.05
C ASP A 8 -3.50 6.51 12.15
N GLY A 9 -3.93 7.56 12.86
CA GLY A 9 -3.39 8.95 12.82
C GLY A 9 -1.91 9.17 13.21
N GLU A 10 -1.59 10.34 13.80
CA GLU A 10 -0.19 10.80 13.96
C GLU A 10 0.72 9.84 14.76
N ASP A 11 0.17 9.09 15.72
CA ASP A 11 0.92 8.11 16.52
C ASP A 11 0.47 6.68 16.22
N VAL A 12 1.37 5.91 15.59
CA VAL A 12 1.16 4.50 15.26
C VAL A 12 2.09 3.64 16.12
N ILE A 13 1.51 2.74 16.92
CA ILE A 13 2.27 1.73 17.69
C ILE A 13 2.37 0.45 16.85
N PHE A 14 3.60 0.07 16.50
CA PHE A 14 3.92 -1.09 15.65
C PHE A 14 3.94 -2.44 16.40
N ASP A 15 3.25 -2.54 17.52
CA ASP A 15 3.12 -3.80 18.28
C ASP A 15 2.00 -4.71 17.76
N ARG A 16 1.20 -4.21 16.82
CA ARG A 16 0.08 -4.90 16.18
C ARG A 16 0.05 -4.65 14.68
N PRO A 17 -0.62 -5.51 13.88
CA PRO A 17 -0.87 -5.24 12.48
C PRO A 17 -1.60 -3.90 12.29
N ILE A 18 -1.08 -3.05 11.42
CA ILE A 18 -1.64 -1.73 11.12
C ILE A 18 -2.29 -1.76 9.74
N ARG A 19 -3.44 -1.10 9.62
CA ARG A 19 -4.09 -0.94 8.31
C ARG A 19 -3.47 0.22 7.55
N THR A 20 -3.15 -0.03 6.29
CA THR A 20 -2.48 0.93 5.41
C THR A 20 -3.15 0.96 4.05
N ASN A 21 -3.11 2.12 3.40
CA ASN A 21 -3.34 2.21 1.97
C ASN A 21 -2.01 2.11 1.24
N ALA A 22 -1.93 1.24 0.23
CA ALA A 22 -0.82 1.23 -0.73
C ALA A 22 -1.30 1.92 -2.02
N LEU A 23 -0.64 3.01 -2.41
CA LEU A 23 -1.03 3.83 -3.56
C LEU A 23 0.07 3.81 -4.62
N PRO A 24 -0.26 3.71 -5.92
CA PRO A 24 0.71 3.88 -6.99
C PRO A 24 1.40 5.25 -6.91
N VAL A 25 2.74 5.28 -6.85
CA VAL A 25 3.52 6.53 -6.94
C VAL A 25 3.74 6.94 -8.40
N ASN A 26 3.73 5.96 -9.31
CA ASN A 26 3.90 6.17 -10.74
C ASN A 26 2.83 5.37 -11.48
N GLU A 27 1.94 6.08 -12.19
CA GLU A 27 0.83 5.50 -12.95
C GLU A 27 1.27 4.71 -14.19
N ASN A 28 2.52 4.88 -14.66
CA ASN A 28 3.05 4.17 -15.83
C ASN A 28 3.61 2.78 -15.50
N VAL A 29 3.66 2.41 -14.22
CA VAL A 29 4.09 1.07 -13.80
C VAL A 29 2.89 0.13 -13.86
N ASP A 30 3.09 -1.04 -14.45
CA ASP A 30 2.08 -2.10 -14.43
C ASP A 30 2.03 -2.78 -13.05
N TYR A 31 0.91 -2.64 -12.37
CA TYR A 31 0.63 -3.26 -11.07
C TYR A 31 -0.34 -4.45 -11.18
N SER A 32 -0.61 -4.96 -12.38
CA SER A 32 -1.53 -6.09 -12.62
C SER A 32 -1.16 -7.38 -11.89
N SER A 33 0.10 -7.52 -11.48
CA SER A 33 0.59 -8.65 -10.68
C SER A 33 0.22 -8.58 -9.19
N LEU A 34 -0.23 -7.43 -8.69
CA LEU A 34 -0.75 -7.32 -7.33
C LEU A 34 -2.11 -8.02 -7.26
N GLN A 35 -2.22 -8.96 -6.34
CA GLN A 35 -3.45 -9.70 -6.07
C GLN A 35 -3.70 -9.76 -4.57
N GLU A 36 -4.93 -10.08 -4.18
CA GLU A 36 -5.23 -10.42 -2.79
C GLU A 36 -4.31 -11.57 -2.33
N GLY A 37 -3.76 -11.44 -1.13
CA GLY A 37 -2.78 -12.37 -0.58
C GLY A 37 -1.34 -12.14 -1.03
N SER A 38 -1.08 -11.22 -1.96
CA SER A 38 0.31 -10.83 -2.27
C SER A 38 1.01 -10.29 -1.03
N GLU A 39 2.14 -10.91 -0.67
CA GLU A 39 3.05 -10.43 0.36
C GLU A 39 4.07 -9.47 -0.27
N PHE A 40 4.49 -8.45 0.48
CA PHE A 40 5.45 -7.46 0.02
C PHE A 40 6.29 -6.90 1.18
N PHE A 41 7.48 -6.41 0.85
CA PHE A 41 8.33 -5.66 1.77
C PHE A 41 8.05 -4.16 1.67
N ILE A 42 8.07 -3.48 2.81
CA ILE A 42 8.08 -2.03 2.91
C ILE A 42 9.53 -1.58 2.99
N MET A 43 9.92 -0.73 2.04
CA MET A 43 11.29 -0.25 1.89
C MET A 43 11.40 1.22 2.28
N GLU A 44 12.41 1.57 3.08
CA GLU A 44 12.85 2.95 3.32
C GLU A 44 14.29 3.11 2.82
N GLY A 45 14.45 3.85 1.73
CA GLY A 45 15.71 3.84 0.98
C GLY A 45 16.04 2.43 0.48
N GLY A 46 17.17 1.87 0.95
CA GLY A 46 17.62 0.51 0.61
C GLY A 46 17.29 -0.55 1.67
N ASN A 47 16.64 -0.18 2.78
CA ASN A 47 16.41 -1.06 3.92
C ASN A 47 14.96 -1.57 3.95
N ILE A 48 14.79 -2.84 4.35
CA ILE A 48 13.48 -3.40 4.69
C ILE A 48 13.10 -2.90 6.09
N VAL A 49 11.97 -2.21 6.20
CA VAL A 49 11.46 -1.65 7.47
C VAL A 49 10.13 -2.28 7.90
N GLY A 50 9.55 -3.13 7.06
CA GLY A 50 8.32 -3.83 7.37
C GLY A 50 7.89 -4.80 6.28
N GLU A 51 6.82 -5.51 6.56
CA GLU A 51 6.19 -6.50 5.70
C GLU A 51 4.69 -6.22 5.65
N GLY A 52 4.05 -6.58 4.54
CA GLY A 52 2.63 -6.39 4.34
C GLY A 52 2.02 -7.49 3.50
N ILE A 53 0.70 -7.64 3.64
CA ILE A 53 -0.13 -8.52 2.82
C ILE A 53 -1.26 -7.70 2.22
N VAL A 54 -1.46 -7.84 0.91
CA VAL A 54 -2.59 -7.21 0.22
C VAL A 54 -3.87 -7.90 0.67
N LYS A 55 -4.71 -7.17 1.40
CA LYS A 55 -6.02 -7.67 1.83
C LYS A 55 -7.08 -7.52 0.74
N GLU A 56 -7.16 -6.35 0.14
CA GLU A 56 -8.17 -6.05 -0.88
C GLU A 56 -7.58 -5.03 -1.87
N ILE A 57 -8.03 -5.06 -3.12
CA ILE A 57 -7.63 -4.11 -4.17
C ILE A 57 -8.87 -3.37 -4.67
N PHE A 58 -8.81 -2.04 -4.61
CA PHE A 58 -9.88 -1.18 -5.09
C PHE A 58 -9.43 -0.40 -6.32
N GLN A 59 -10.19 -0.47 -7.40
CA GLN A 59 -10.02 0.43 -8.52
C GLN A 59 -10.62 1.79 -8.15
N HIS A 60 -9.76 2.76 -7.84
CA HIS A 60 -10.22 4.13 -7.63
C HIS A 60 -10.73 4.69 -8.96
N LYS A 61 -12.05 4.84 -9.10
CA LYS A 61 -12.64 5.62 -10.19
C LYS A 61 -12.44 7.09 -9.85
N ARG A 62 -11.84 7.86 -10.76
CA ARG A 62 -11.79 9.33 -10.63
C ARG A 62 -13.21 9.84 -10.43
N TYR A 63 -13.45 10.50 -9.29
CA TYR A 63 -14.73 11.13 -8.99
C TYR A 63 -15.13 12.07 -10.14
N GLY A 64 -16.33 11.86 -10.71
CA GLY A 64 -16.84 12.65 -11.84
C GLY A 64 -16.64 12.05 -13.24
N SER A 65 -16.06 10.86 -13.37
CA SER A 65 -16.08 10.11 -14.64
C SER A 65 -17.45 9.47 -14.80
N LYS A 66 -18.27 9.99 -15.73
CA LYS A 66 -19.61 9.52 -16.05
C LYS A 66 -19.57 8.39 -17.07
#